data_AF-A0A916EQV5-F1
#
_entry.id   AF-A0A916EQV5-F1
#
_cell.length_a   1.000
_cell.length_b   1.000
_cell.length_c   1.000
_cell.angle_alpha   90.00
_cell.angle_beta   90.00
_cell.angle_gamma   90.00
#
_symmetry.space_group_name_H-M   'P 1'
#
loop_
_entity.id
_entity.type
_entity.pdbx_description
1 polymer ?
#
loop_
_entity_poly.entity_id
_entity_poly.type
_entity_poly.pdbx_seq_one_letter_code
_entity_poly.pdbx_strand_id
1 'polypeptide(L)'
;MKKLLAVAFVALAGLCASAQAQDFADLRTKLSAARESLVTMLVNKDKRGADHQKVVKDTADAVSAALTKLKPAAGKEAQFKELVETWNAFKKTRETELVPAILAGKDEEARKIAGGVQKERITKCQQLVGELGG
;
A
#
# COMPACT_ATOMS: atom_id res chain seq x y z
N MET A 1 46.99 15.18 -42.71
CA MET A 1 46.40 14.13 -41.83
C MET A 1 45.26 14.80 -41.06
N LYS A 2 44.04 14.87 -41.60
CA LYS A 2 42.90 13.93 -41.42
C LYS A 2 42.47 13.74 -39.95
N LYS A 3 41.56 14.64 -39.55
CA LYS A 3 40.37 14.57 -38.65
C LYS A 3 40.25 13.44 -37.61
N LEU A 4 39.74 13.82 -36.41
CA LEU A 4 38.55 13.32 -35.66
C LEU A 4 38.79 13.50 -34.14
N LEU A 5 38.26 14.52 -33.46
CA LEU A 5 36.93 14.63 -32.84
C LEU A 5 36.45 13.38 -32.04
N ALA A 6 36.46 13.57 -30.71
CA ALA A 6 35.32 13.43 -29.79
C ALA A 6 34.93 12.07 -29.16
N VAL A 7 34.48 12.23 -27.91
CA VAL A 7 33.49 11.46 -27.13
C VAL A 7 33.98 10.28 -26.29
N ALA A 8 33.86 10.44 -24.97
CA ALA A 8 33.37 9.38 -24.08
C ALA A 8 32.52 10.00 -22.95
N PHE A 9 31.23 10.18 -23.22
CA PHE A 9 30.18 10.49 -22.22
C PHE A 9 29.14 9.38 -22.33
N VAL A 10 29.35 8.25 -21.65
CA VAL A 10 28.44 7.09 -21.57
C VAL A 10 28.81 6.39 -20.25
N ALA A 11 27.96 6.03 -19.30
CA ALA A 11 26.53 6.17 -19.09
C ALA A 11 26.29 6.03 -17.58
N LEU A 12 25.43 6.87 -17.00
CA LEU A 12 24.99 6.74 -15.60
C LEU A 12 23.47 6.53 -15.49
N ALA A 13 22.83 6.01 -16.54
CA ALA A 13 21.36 5.90 -16.62
C ALA A 13 20.79 4.58 -16.06
N GLY A 14 21.62 3.62 -15.63
CA GLY A 14 21.18 2.27 -15.26
C GLY A 14 20.76 2.04 -13.80
N LEU A 15 21.04 2.96 -12.88
CA LEU A 15 20.90 2.72 -11.43
C LEU A 15 19.52 3.08 -10.83
N CYS A 16 18.70 3.88 -11.53
CA CYS A 16 17.44 4.38 -10.95
C CYS A 16 16.27 3.38 -11.05
N ALA A 17 16.27 2.49 -12.04
CA ALA A 17 15.16 1.55 -12.25
C ALA A 17 15.07 0.47 -11.15
N SER A 18 16.21 0.06 -10.58
CA SER A 18 16.26 -0.94 -9.51
C SER A 18 15.76 -0.40 -8.15
N ALA A 19 15.96 0.90 -7.89
CA ALA A 19 15.50 1.53 -6.64
C ALA A 19 13.96 1.67 -6.62
N GLN A 20 13.35 2.08 -7.74
CA GLN A 20 11.90 2.21 -7.81
C GLN A 20 11.15 0.89 -7.65
N ALA A 21 11.65 -0.20 -8.27
CA ALA A 21 11.04 -1.52 -8.10
C ALA A 21 11.09 -2.00 -6.64
N GLN A 22 12.21 -1.75 -5.95
CA GLN A 22 12.34 -2.04 -4.52
C GLN A 22 11.34 -1.24 -3.67
N ASP A 23 11.13 0.04 -3.97
CA ASP A 23 10.20 0.88 -3.20
C ASP A 23 8.74 0.41 -3.33
N PHE A 24 8.34 -0.07 -4.51
CA PHE A 24 6.99 -0.63 -4.72
C PHE A 24 6.84 -2.04 -4.13
N ALA A 25 7.87 -2.88 -4.15
CA ALA A 25 7.86 -4.17 -3.43
C ALA A 25 7.73 -3.96 -1.91
N ASP A 26 8.43 -2.96 -1.38
CA ASP A 26 8.34 -2.51 0.00
C ASP A 26 6.93 -1.98 0.33
N LEU A 27 6.26 -1.30 -0.60
CA LEU A 27 4.88 -0.86 -0.45
C LEU A 27 3.92 -2.06 -0.40
N ARG A 28 4.11 -3.07 -1.26
CA ARG A 28 3.32 -4.33 -1.22
C ARG A 28 3.38 -4.98 0.16
N THR A 29 4.58 -5.07 0.74
CA THR A 29 4.77 -5.64 2.08
C THR A 29 4.01 -4.85 3.14
N LYS A 30 4.05 -3.50 3.08
CA LYS A 30 3.32 -2.64 4.02
C LYS A 30 1.79 -2.79 3.88
N LEU A 31 1.29 -2.91 2.65
CA LEU A 31 -0.14 -3.17 2.38
C LEU A 31 -0.59 -4.51 2.99
N SER A 32 0.22 -5.56 2.87
CA SER A 32 -0.04 -6.86 3.50
C SER A 32 -0.07 -6.73 5.02
N ALA A 33 0.92 -6.06 5.63
CA ALA A 33 0.97 -5.84 7.08
C ALA A 33 -0.26 -5.07 7.60
N ALA A 34 -0.73 -4.05 6.87
CA ALA A 34 -1.95 -3.31 7.22
C ALA A 34 -3.22 -4.17 7.14
N ARG A 35 -3.28 -5.12 6.20
CA ARG A 35 -4.41 -6.07 6.11
C ARG A 35 -4.35 -7.12 7.20
N GLU A 36 -3.17 -7.68 7.45
CA GLU A 36 -2.94 -8.71 8.47
C GLU A 36 -3.21 -8.20 9.88
N SER A 37 -2.75 -6.99 10.22
CA SER A 37 -3.02 -6.38 11.53
C SER A 37 -4.53 -6.24 11.78
N LEU A 38 -5.29 -5.85 10.76
CA LEU A 38 -6.73 -5.69 10.87
C LEU A 38 -7.49 -7.02 10.91
N VAL A 39 -7.08 -8.01 10.11
CA VAL A 39 -7.66 -9.36 10.18
C VAL A 39 -7.37 -9.98 11.55
N THR A 40 -6.17 -9.77 12.09
CA THR A 40 -5.80 -10.19 13.46
C THR A 40 -6.76 -9.60 14.49
N MET A 41 -7.07 -8.30 14.39
CA MET A 41 -8.03 -7.63 15.28
C MET A 41 -9.45 -8.20 15.15
N LEU A 42 -9.85 -8.56 13.93
CA LEU A 42 -11.17 -9.14 13.64
C LEU A 42 -11.34 -10.52 14.28
N VAL A 43 -10.35 -11.41 14.08
CA VAL A 43 -10.47 -12.83 14.45
C VAL A 43 -10.09 -13.11 15.91
N ASN A 44 -9.22 -12.30 16.51
CA ASN A 44 -8.74 -12.49 17.88
C ASN A 44 -9.39 -11.48 18.82
N LYS A 45 -10.32 -11.92 19.66
CA LYS A 45 -11.07 -11.04 20.59
C LYS A 45 -10.17 -10.37 21.63
N ASP A 46 -9.10 -11.05 22.04
CA ASP A 46 -8.06 -10.53 22.94
C ASP A 46 -7.19 -9.44 22.29
N LYS A 47 -7.21 -9.32 20.95
CA LYS A 47 -6.46 -8.31 20.17
C LYS A 47 -7.32 -7.11 19.76
N ARG A 48 -8.37 -6.78 20.53
CA ARG A 48 -9.22 -5.59 20.29
C ARG A 48 -8.87 -4.39 21.17
N GLY A 49 -7.97 -4.57 22.14
CA GLY A 49 -7.51 -3.52 23.04
C GLY A 49 -6.65 -2.44 22.37
N ALA A 50 -6.30 -1.41 23.14
CA ALA A 50 -5.58 -0.23 22.67
C ALA A 50 -4.24 -0.57 21.99
N ASP A 51 -3.50 -1.54 22.53
CA ASP A 51 -2.19 -1.94 22.00
C ASP A 51 -2.29 -2.41 20.54
N HIS A 52 -3.25 -3.28 20.24
CA HIS A 52 -3.40 -3.79 18.87
C HIS A 52 -4.09 -2.78 17.94
N GLN A 53 -4.98 -1.94 18.47
CA GLN A 53 -5.52 -0.80 17.72
C GLN A 53 -4.39 0.15 17.27
N LYS A 54 -3.37 0.36 18.12
CA LYS A 54 -2.17 1.10 17.74
C LYS A 54 -1.44 0.43 16.58
N VAL A 55 -1.26 -0.89 16.60
CA VAL A 55 -0.64 -1.64 15.48
C VAL A 55 -1.42 -1.47 14.18
N VAL A 56 -2.76 -1.57 14.23
CA VAL A 56 -3.63 -1.34 13.06
C VAL A 56 -3.46 0.07 12.50
N LYS A 57 -3.35 1.07 13.37
CA LYS A 57 -3.09 2.46 12.97
C LYS A 57 -1.69 2.63 12.39
N ASP A 58 -0.65 2.19 13.09
CA ASP A 58 0.76 2.35 12.70
C ASP A 58 1.04 1.69 11.34
N THR A 59 0.51 0.48 11.10
CA THR A 59 0.68 -0.22 9.82
C THR A 59 -0.01 0.52 8.68
N ALA A 60 -1.18 1.12 8.90
CA ALA A 60 -1.83 1.95 7.90
C ALA A 60 -1.09 3.28 7.67
N ASP A 61 -0.60 3.92 8.72
CA ASP A 61 0.17 5.16 8.62
C ASP A 61 1.47 4.92 7.84
N ALA A 62 2.11 3.75 8.01
CA ALA A 62 3.30 3.36 7.24
C ALA A 62 3.03 3.26 5.73
N VAL A 63 1.89 2.72 5.32
CA VAL A 63 1.48 2.69 3.90
C VAL A 63 1.28 4.11 3.38
N SER A 64 0.55 4.95 4.14
CA SER A 64 0.34 6.35 3.77
C SER A 64 1.65 7.13 3.64
N ALA A 65 2.59 6.92 4.56
CA ALA A 65 3.91 7.56 4.53
C ALA A 65 4.80 7.06 3.37
N ALA A 66 4.62 5.82 2.91
CA ALA A 66 5.29 5.31 1.73
C ALA A 66 4.73 5.95 0.45
N LEU A 67 3.40 6.04 0.33
CA LEU A 67 2.73 6.64 -0.82
C LEU A 67 3.07 8.13 -1.02
N THR A 68 3.38 8.89 0.04
CA THR A 68 3.79 10.30 -0.12
C THR A 68 5.21 10.48 -0.65
N LYS A 69 6.06 9.45 -0.52
CA LYS A 69 7.47 9.49 -0.96
C LYS A 69 7.66 8.90 -2.35
N LEU A 70 6.79 7.97 -2.73
CA LEU A 70 6.82 7.29 -4.01
C LEU A 70 6.47 8.23 -5.16
N LYS A 71 7.14 8.01 -6.28
CA LYS A 71 6.79 8.58 -7.58
C LYS A 71 6.61 7.44 -8.57
N PRO A 72 5.58 7.46 -9.42
CA PRO A 72 5.46 6.49 -10.50
C PRO A 72 6.53 6.71 -11.58
N ALA A 73 6.79 5.68 -12.38
CA ALA A 73 7.48 5.84 -13.66
C ALA A 73 6.63 6.68 -14.64
N ALA A 74 7.26 7.27 -15.65
CA ALA A 74 6.56 8.06 -16.65
C ALA A 74 5.47 7.23 -17.36
N GLY A 75 4.26 7.78 -17.49
CA GLY A 75 3.12 7.11 -18.10
C GLY A 75 2.33 6.19 -17.16
N LYS A 76 2.68 6.17 -15.86
CA LYS A 76 1.99 5.40 -14.81
C LYS A 76 1.28 6.29 -13.77
N GLU A 77 1.15 7.57 -14.05
CA GLU A 77 0.59 8.57 -13.13
C GLU A 77 -0.88 8.28 -12.79
N ALA A 78 -1.66 7.81 -13.77
CA ALA A 78 -3.05 7.44 -13.57
C ALA A 78 -3.20 6.24 -12.62
N GLN A 79 -2.42 5.19 -12.82
CA GLN A 79 -2.40 4.00 -11.95
C GLN A 79 -1.96 4.34 -10.53
N PHE A 80 -0.96 5.20 -10.38
CA PHE A 80 -0.53 5.66 -9.07
C PHE A 80 -1.58 6.51 -8.37
N LYS A 81 -2.26 7.40 -9.09
CA LYS A 81 -3.40 8.15 -8.55
C LYS A 81 -4.52 7.21 -8.10
N GLU A 82 -4.88 6.22 -8.91
CA GLU A 82 -5.89 5.22 -8.57
C GLU A 82 -5.48 4.41 -7.33
N LEU A 83 -4.19 4.09 -7.18
CA LEU A 83 -3.65 3.40 -6.01
C LEU A 83 -3.85 4.24 -4.74
N VAL A 84 -3.52 5.53 -4.79
CA VAL A 84 -3.69 6.46 -3.67
C VAL A 84 -5.18 6.61 -3.30
N GLU A 85 -6.05 6.75 -4.28
CA GLU A 85 -7.50 6.86 -4.07
C GLU A 85 -8.09 5.59 -3.47
N THR A 86 -7.71 4.42 -4.02
CA THR A 86 -8.14 3.11 -3.50
C THR A 86 -7.66 2.88 -2.07
N TRP A 87 -6.42 3.26 -1.76
CA TRP A 87 -5.88 3.19 -0.41
C TRP A 87 -6.66 4.09 0.57
N ASN A 88 -6.97 5.32 0.16
CA ASN A 88 -7.77 6.23 0.99
C ASN A 88 -9.19 5.68 1.24
N ALA A 89 -9.82 5.05 0.25
CA ALA A 89 -11.10 4.38 0.43
C ALA A 89 -11.00 3.15 1.36
N PHE A 90 -9.91 2.39 1.29
CA PHE A 90 -9.63 1.30 2.23
C PHE A 90 -9.53 1.81 3.67
N LYS A 91 -8.74 2.88 3.90
CA LYS A 91 -8.59 3.51 5.23
C LYS A 91 -9.92 4.03 5.75
N LYS A 92 -10.70 4.71 4.91
CA LYS A 92 -12.01 5.25 5.29
C LYS A 92 -12.91 4.15 5.84
N THR A 93 -13.11 3.06 5.11
CA THR A 93 -13.94 1.94 5.60
C THR A 93 -13.34 1.26 6.84
N ARG A 94 -12.01 1.20 6.98
CA ARG A 94 -11.38 0.74 8.23
C ARG A 94 -11.84 1.60 9.41
N GLU A 95 -11.73 2.92 9.27
CA GLU A 95 -11.96 3.91 10.33
C GLU A 95 -13.44 4.10 10.66
N THR A 96 -14.32 4.10 9.65
CA THR A 96 -15.73 4.47 9.82
C THR A 96 -16.67 3.28 9.99
N GLU A 97 -16.26 2.09 9.56
CA GLU A 97 -17.15 0.92 9.52
C GLU A 97 -16.54 -0.28 10.25
N LEU A 98 -15.38 -0.78 9.78
CA LEU A 98 -14.86 -2.07 10.21
C LEU A 98 -14.33 -2.06 11.65
N VAL A 99 -13.44 -1.13 12.00
CA VAL A 99 -12.92 -1.04 13.38
C VAL A 99 -14.06 -0.77 14.38
N PRO A 100 -14.99 0.18 14.13
CA PRO A 100 -16.16 0.36 14.97
C PRO A 100 -17.00 -0.92 15.14
N ALA A 101 -17.27 -1.66 14.06
CA ALA A 101 -18.03 -2.93 14.14
C ALA A 101 -17.32 -3.99 14.99
N ILE A 102 -15.99 -4.12 14.86
CA ILE A 102 -15.17 -5.03 15.67
C ILE A 102 -15.24 -4.66 17.15
N LEU A 103 -15.10 -3.37 17.48
CA LEU A 103 -15.13 -2.87 18.85
C LEU A 103 -16.52 -2.95 19.49
N ALA A 104 -17.57 -2.81 18.68
CA ALA A 104 -18.96 -3.02 19.11
C ALA A 104 -19.35 -4.50 19.24
N GLY A 105 -18.43 -5.45 18.99
CA GLY A 105 -18.71 -6.88 19.08
C GLY A 105 -19.60 -7.43 17.95
N LYS A 106 -19.81 -6.66 16.87
CA LYS A 106 -20.63 -7.06 15.72
C LYS A 106 -19.85 -7.94 14.76
N ASP A 107 -19.50 -9.14 15.22
CA ASP A 107 -18.54 -10.03 14.56
C ASP A 107 -18.97 -10.41 13.12
N GLU A 108 -20.25 -10.66 12.87
CA GLU A 108 -20.76 -11.02 11.53
C GLU A 108 -20.71 -9.84 10.55
N GLU A 109 -21.17 -8.67 10.97
CA GLU A 109 -21.09 -7.42 10.19
C GLU A 109 -19.63 -7.09 9.84
N ALA A 110 -18.75 -7.18 10.84
CA ALA A 110 -17.32 -6.95 10.66
C ALA A 110 -16.69 -7.94 9.65
N ARG A 111 -17.07 -9.24 9.71
CA ARG A 111 -16.61 -10.24 8.72
C ARG A 111 -17.12 -9.94 7.32
N LYS A 112 -18.37 -9.48 7.18
CA LYS A 112 -18.94 -9.08 5.89
C LYS A 112 -18.20 -7.90 5.28
N ILE A 113 -17.91 -6.86 6.07
CA ILE A 113 -17.15 -5.69 5.61
C ILE A 113 -15.71 -6.09 5.23
N ALA A 114 -15.02 -6.84 6.11
CA ALA A 114 -13.65 -7.25 5.90
C ALA A 114 -13.49 -8.18 4.68
N GLY A 115 -14.44 -9.09 4.48
CA GLY A 115 -14.46 -10.07 3.37
C GLY A 115 -14.97 -9.51 2.04
N GLY A 116 -15.81 -8.47 2.08
CA GLY A 116 -16.35 -7.80 0.91
C GLY A 116 -15.52 -6.57 0.51
N VAL A 117 -16.14 -5.39 0.60
CA VAL A 117 -15.60 -4.14 0.05
C VAL A 117 -14.18 -3.82 0.52
N GLN A 118 -13.82 -4.19 1.75
CA GLN A 118 -12.48 -3.93 2.24
C GLN A 118 -11.42 -4.85 1.61
N LYS A 119 -11.78 -6.12 1.35
CA LYS A 119 -10.92 -7.09 0.64
C LYS A 119 -10.73 -6.67 -0.82
N GLU A 120 -11.79 -6.23 -1.48
CA GLU A 120 -11.74 -5.77 -2.87
C GLU A 120 -10.75 -4.61 -3.02
N ARG A 121 -10.84 -3.60 -2.15
CA ARG A 121 -9.94 -2.43 -2.18
C ARG A 121 -8.48 -2.79 -1.94
N ILE A 122 -8.18 -3.63 -0.93
CA ILE A 122 -6.78 -4.01 -0.69
C ILE A 122 -6.22 -4.88 -1.83
N THR A 123 -7.06 -5.75 -2.42
CA THR A 123 -6.68 -6.55 -3.60
C THR A 123 -6.34 -5.65 -4.78
N LYS A 124 -7.17 -4.63 -5.02
CA LYS A 124 -6.91 -3.63 -6.06
C LYS A 124 -5.64 -2.82 -5.81
N CYS A 125 -5.37 -2.42 -4.56
CA CYS A 125 -4.07 -1.81 -4.21
C CYS A 125 -2.90 -2.73 -4.57
N GLN A 126 -2.97 -4.02 -4.22
CA GLN A 126 -1.92 -4.99 -4.52
C GLN A 126 -1.69 -5.17 -6.02
N GLN A 127 -2.77 -5.22 -6.80
CA GLN A 127 -2.71 -5.28 -8.27
C GLN A 127 -2.03 -4.03 -8.85
N LEU A 128 -2.46 -2.84 -8.44
CA LEU A 128 -1.88 -1.58 -8.92
C LEU A 128 -0.39 -1.46 -8.56
N VAL A 129 0.02 -1.91 -7.38
CA VAL A 129 1.45 -1.97 -7.01
C VAL A 129 2.22 -2.89 -7.97
N GLY A 130 1.64 -4.01 -8.41
CA GLY A 130 2.26 -4.89 -9.41
C GLY A 130 2.40 -4.22 -10.77
N GLU A 131 1.37 -3.49 -11.20
CA GLU A 131 1.40 -2.72 -12.45
C GLU A 131 2.40 -1.55 -12.43
N LEU A 132 2.79 -1.10 -11.23
CA LEU A 132 3.76 -0.03 -10.97
C LEU A 132 5.19 -0.55 -10.78
N GLY A 133 5.41 -1.87 -10.92
CA GLY A 133 6.74 -2.49 -10.85
C GLY A 133 7.15 -2.98 -9.46
N GLY A 134 6.20 -3.08 -8.53
CA GLY A 134 6.41 -3.69 -7.21
C GLY A 134 6.24 -5.18 -7.21
#